data_AF-A0A715WP75-F1
#
_entry.id   AF-A0A715WP75-F1
#
_cell.length_a   1.000
_cell.length_b   1.000
_cell.length_c   1.000
_cell.angle_alpha   90.00
_cell.angle_beta   90.00
_cell.angle_gamma   90.00
#
_symmetry.space_group_name_H-M   'P 1'
#
loop_
_entity.id
_entity.type
_entity.pdbx_description
1 polymer ?
#
loop_
_entity_poly.entity_id
_entity_poly.type
_entity_poly.pdbx_seq_one_letter_code
_entity_poly.pdbx_strand_id
1 'polypeptide(L)' 'MNIQEALNVFGLSGELTEKDIKAAYRKAALKYHPDRNPLGAELMKAVNAAFDVLMANIDKINQFQSTD' A
#
# COMPACT_ATOMS: atom_id res chain seq x y z
N MET A 1 7.74 8.71 2.32
CA MET A 1 6.38 8.34 1.92
C MET A 1 5.46 8.56 3.11
N ASN A 2 4.37 9.28 2.92
CA ASN A 2 3.35 9.51 3.95
C ASN A 2 2.19 8.50 3.84
N ILE A 3 1.29 8.50 4.81
CA ILE A 3 0.15 7.56 4.86
C ILE A 3 -0.77 7.73 3.63
N GLN A 4 -1.08 8.97 3.25
CA GLN A 4 -1.96 9.26 2.12
C GLN A 4 -1.37 8.77 0.78
N GLU A 5 -0.08 8.95 0.58
CA GLU A 5 0.67 8.46 -0.58
C GLU A 5 0.63 6.92 -0.62
N ALA A 6 0.83 6.28 0.52
CA ALA A 6 0.79 4.82 0.62
C ALA A 6 -0.60 4.26 0.29
N LEU A 7 -1.67 4.91 0.77
CA LEU A 7 -3.06 4.59 0.42
C LEU A 7 -3.30 4.74 -1.08
N ASN A 8 -2.85 5.84 -1.68
CA ASN A 8 -3.00 6.10 -3.11
C ASN A 8 -2.24 5.09 -3.98
N VAL A 9 -1.05 4.62 -3.54
CA VAL A 9 -0.28 3.59 -4.27
C VAL A 9 -1.05 2.28 -4.40
N PHE A 10 -1.80 1.90 -3.37
CA PHE A 10 -2.62 0.70 -3.38
C PHE A 10 -4.06 0.93 -3.81
N GLY A 11 -4.49 2.20 -3.96
CA GLY A 11 -5.88 2.56 -4.20
C GLY A 11 -6.81 2.13 -3.07
N LEU A 12 -6.30 2.18 -1.83
CA LEU A 12 -7.02 1.77 -0.63
C LEU A 12 -7.64 3.00 0.04
N SER A 13 -8.86 2.84 0.53
CA SER A 13 -9.62 3.86 1.26
C SER A 13 -10.59 3.17 2.21
N GLY A 14 -10.98 3.85 3.27
CA GLY A 14 -11.86 3.33 4.31
C GLY A 14 -11.09 2.65 5.45
N GLU A 15 -11.85 1.94 6.27
CA GLU A 15 -11.31 1.06 7.29
C GLU A 15 -10.50 -0.07 6.62
N LEU A 16 -9.21 -0.12 6.91
CA LEU A 16 -8.29 -1.09 6.33
C LEU A 16 -7.92 -2.14 7.36
N THR A 17 -7.94 -3.40 6.91
CA THR A 17 -7.40 -4.52 7.67
C THR A 17 -6.05 -4.94 7.12
N GLU A 18 -5.24 -5.61 7.94
CA GLU A 18 -3.96 -6.16 7.48
C GLU A 18 -4.14 -7.07 6.26
N LYS A 19 -5.28 -7.77 6.17
CA LYS A 19 -5.60 -8.63 5.05
C LYS A 19 -5.73 -7.83 3.75
N ASP A 20 -6.35 -6.66 3.79
CA ASP A 20 -6.55 -5.79 2.63
C ASP A 20 -5.20 -5.25 2.13
N ILE A 21 -4.36 -4.78 3.05
CA ILE A 21 -3.00 -4.30 2.74
C ILE A 21 -2.16 -5.42 2.12
N LYS A 22 -2.16 -6.62 2.73
CA LYS A 22 -1.45 -7.80 2.20
C LYS A 22 -2.00 -8.24 0.84
N ALA A 23 -3.31 -8.14 0.62
CA ALA A 23 -3.92 -8.47 -0.67
C ALA A 23 -3.53 -7.46 -1.76
N ALA A 24 -3.55 -6.16 -1.45
CA ALA A 24 -3.13 -5.10 -2.36
C ALA A 24 -1.64 -5.20 -2.70
N TYR A 25 -0.79 -5.49 -1.71
CA TYR A 25 0.63 -5.75 -1.91
C TYR A 25 0.88 -6.88 -2.91
N ARG A 26 0.23 -8.03 -2.73
CA ARG A 26 0.36 -9.17 -3.65
C ARG A 26 -0.07 -8.82 -5.07
N LYS A 27 -1.18 -8.07 -5.23
CA LYS A 27 -1.64 -7.60 -6.54
C LYS A 27 -0.63 -6.66 -7.20
N ALA A 28 -0.08 -5.71 -6.43
CA ALA A 28 0.92 -4.76 -6.91
C ALA A 28 2.23 -5.46 -7.30
N ALA A 29 2.72 -6.40 -6.49
CA ALA A 29 3.93 -7.15 -6.77
C ALA A 29 3.83 -7.98 -8.07
N LEU A 30 2.67 -8.59 -8.33
CA LEU A 30 2.41 -9.31 -9.59
C LEU A 30 2.32 -8.36 -10.79
N LYS A 31 1.71 -7.18 -10.60
CA LYS A 31 1.55 -6.16 -11.65
C LYS A 31 2.87 -5.48 -12.02
N TYR A 32 3.73 -5.26 -11.04
CA TYR A 32 4.99 -4.52 -11.18
C TYR A 32 6.22 -5.44 -11.15
N HIS A 33 6.04 -6.73 -11.45
CA HIS A 33 7.15 -7.68 -11.45
C HIS A 33 8.25 -7.24 -12.43
N PRO A 34 9.54 -7.18 -12.00
CA PRO A 34 10.64 -6.64 -12.80
C PRO A 34 10.89 -7.40 -14.11
N ASP A 35 10.52 -8.68 -14.16
CA ASP A 35 10.60 -9.51 -15.38
C ASP A 35 9.65 -9.04 -16.50
N ARG A 36 8.54 -8.38 -16.15
CA ARG A 36 7.51 -7.94 -17.10
C ARG A 36 7.49 -6.42 -17.29
N ASN A 37 8.20 -5.69 -16.43
CA ASN A 37 8.24 -4.24 -16.46
C ASN A 37 9.67 -3.75 -16.15
N PRO A 38 10.34 -3.03 -17.08
CA PRO A 38 11.68 -2.48 -16.86
C PRO A 38 11.77 -1.54 -15.65
N LEU A 39 10.66 -0.88 -15.30
CA LEU A 39 10.54 -0.01 -14.13
C LEU A 39 10.04 -0.77 -12.88
N GLY A 40 9.82 -2.07 -12.99
CA GLY A 40 9.27 -2.90 -11.92
C GLY A 40 10.10 -2.87 -10.64
N ALA A 41 11.42 -2.73 -10.75
CA ALA A 41 12.30 -2.60 -9.59
C ALA A 41 12.07 -1.30 -8.80
N GLU A 42 11.88 -0.16 -9.48
CA GLU A 42 11.57 1.12 -8.82
C GLU A 42 10.15 1.15 -8.27
N LEU A 43 9.19 0.60 -9.03
CA LEU A 43 7.80 0.50 -8.59
C LEU A 43 7.66 -0.43 -7.39
N MET A 44 8.38 -1.55 -7.35
CA MET A 44 8.44 -2.44 -6.18
C MET A 44 9.03 -1.76 -4.95
N LYS A 45 10.02 -0.87 -5.09
CA LYS A 45 10.51 -0.07 -3.95
C LYS A 45 9.41 0.83 -3.38
N ALA A 46 8.65 1.51 -4.23
CA ALA A 46 7.52 2.34 -3.79
C ALA A 46 6.41 1.51 -3.13
N VAL A 47 6.10 0.33 -3.69
CA VAL A 47 5.13 -0.63 -3.13
C VAL A 47 5.56 -1.16 -1.77
N ASN A 48 6.83 -1.54 -1.60
CA ASN A 48 7.36 -1.98 -0.31
C ASN A 48 7.29 -0.85 0.73
N ALA A 49 7.73 0.37 0.37
CA ALA A 49 7.66 1.52 1.26
C ALA A 49 6.22 1.85 1.67
N ALA A 50 5.26 1.75 0.74
CA ALA A 50 3.85 1.95 1.02
C ALA A 50 3.33 0.90 1.99
N PHE A 51 3.68 -0.36 1.76
CA PHE A 51 3.26 -1.48 2.60
C PHE A 51 3.73 -1.31 4.04
N ASP A 52 5.00 -0.96 4.25
CA ASP A 52 5.56 -0.73 5.58
C ASP A 52 4.86 0.42 6.32
N VAL A 53 4.59 1.53 5.61
CA VAL A 53 3.89 2.69 6.19
C VAL A 53 2.46 2.33 6.59
N LEU A 54 1.71 1.61 5.75
CA LEU A 54 0.34 1.21 6.07
C LEU A 54 0.30 0.21 7.22
N MET A 55 1.16 -0.81 7.21
CA MET A 55 1.24 -1.80 8.29
C MET A 55 1.60 -1.17 9.63
N ALA A 56 2.50 -0.18 9.65
CA ALA A 56 2.91 0.49 10.88
C ALA A 56 1.87 1.51 11.41
N ASN A 57 0.92 1.93 10.59
CA ASN A 57 -0.04 2.99 10.94
C ASN A 57 -1.51 2.56 10.76
N ILE A 58 -1.80 1.26 10.65
CA ILE A 58 -3.15 0.76 10.38
C ILE A 58 -4.17 1.24 11.41
N ASP A 59 -3.80 1.22 12.69
CA ASP A 59 -4.66 1.68 13.78
C ASP A 59 -4.94 3.18 13.68
N LYS A 60 -3.93 3.97 13.31
CA LYS A 60 -4.09 5.41 13.10
C LYS A 60 -4.97 5.70 11.89
N ILE A 61 -4.75 5.00 10.77
CA ILE A 61 -5.54 5.16 9.56
C ILE A 61 -7.03 4.96 9.89
N ASN A 62 -7.35 3.87 10.58
CA ASN A 62 -8.74 3.58 10.96
C ASN A 62 -9.29 4.64 11.92
N GLN A 63 -8.51 5.12 12.90
CA GLN A 63 -8.92 6.21 13.79
C GLN A 63 -9.19 7.53 13.06
N PHE A 64 -8.35 7.89 12.08
CA PHE A 64 -8.53 9.13 11.31
C PHE A 64 -9.67 9.05 10.30
N GLN A 65 -10.01 7.85 9.83
CA GLN A 65 -11.09 7.66 8.85
C GLN A 65 -12.47 7.44 9.48
N SER A 66 -12.56 7.12 10.76
CA SER A 66 -13.84 7.05 11.49
C SER A 66 -14.38 8.42 11.96
N THR A 67 -13.83 9.53 11.49
CA THR A 67 -14.21 10.89 11.91
C THR A 67 -15.13 11.66 10.95
N ASP A 68 -15.70 11.01 9.94
CA ASP A 68 -16.75 11.57 9.07
C ASP A 68 -18.14 11.02 9.40
#